data_AF-A0A968DBX4-F1
#
_entry.id   AF-A0A968DBX4-F1
#
_cell.length_a   1.000
_cell.length_b   1.000
_cell.length_c   1.000
_cell.angle_alpha   90.00
_cell.angle_beta   90.00
_cell.angle_gamma   90.00
#
_symmetry.space_group_name_H-M   'P 1'
#
loop_
_entity.id
_entity.type
_entity.pdbx_description
1 polymer ?
#
loop_
_entity_poly.entity_id
_entity_poly.type
_entity_poly.pdbx_seq_one_letter_code
_entity_poly.pdbx_strand_id
1 'polypeptide(L)'
;MTKQRLLALLALLLSLTLFAAACGDDDSSAGDAVEGGDLIWAHEQEPPDLHLNDPNNNLTITAWLLQPMLEDLFAVNAANAYEPELLASEPELTENDDGSVTAEFTLREGLKWSDGEDLTADDVKFTHDTIMETDGEDEEGNPVYVLSYSSRSSGYDTVTDFTVTSDTEFTVTWSA
;
A
#
# COMPACT_ATOMS: atom_id res chain seq x y z
N MET A 1 1.85 -56.15 -34.99
CA MET A 1 1.01 -55.69 -33.86
C MET A 1 -0.45 -55.80 -34.27
N THR A 2 -1.31 -56.41 -33.45
CA THR A 2 -2.75 -56.48 -33.74
C THR A 2 -3.36 -55.08 -33.73
N LYS A 3 -4.35 -54.81 -34.59
CA LYS A 3 -4.95 -53.45 -34.75
C LYS A 3 -5.37 -52.84 -33.40
N GLN A 4 -5.79 -53.66 -32.44
CA GLN A 4 -6.11 -53.25 -31.06
C GLN A 4 -4.91 -52.72 -30.26
N ARG A 5 -3.70 -53.25 -30.47
CA ARG A 5 -2.47 -52.75 -29.85
C ARG A 5 -2.00 -51.43 -30.47
N LEU A 6 -2.28 -51.23 -31.76
CA LEU A 6 -1.97 -49.97 -32.46
C LEU A 6 -2.91 -48.83 -32.02
N LEU A 7 -4.20 -49.14 -31.83
CA LEU A 7 -5.20 -48.20 -31.30
C LEU A 7 -4.93 -47.81 -29.84
N ALA A 8 -4.51 -48.77 -29.00
CA ALA A 8 -4.14 -48.48 -27.62
C ALA A 8 -2.87 -47.60 -27.51
N LEU A 9 -1.89 -47.80 -28.39
CA LEU A 9 -0.70 -46.95 -28.46
C LEU A 9 -1.01 -45.53 -28.95
N LEU A 10 -1.91 -45.38 -29.94
CA LEU A 10 -2.34 -44.06 -30.41
C LEU A 10 -3.13 -43.29 -29.34
N ALA A 11 -4.00 -43.97 -28.58
CA ALA A 11 -4.72 -43.35 -27.47
C ALA A 11 -3.78 -42.91 -26.33
N LEU A 12 -2.73 -43.68 -26.05
CA LEU A 12 -1.73 -43.34 -25.03
C LEU A 12 -0.86 -42.14 -25.47
N LEU A 13 -0.49 -42.06 -26.75
CA LEU A 13 0.23 -40.92 -27.34
C LEU A 13 -0.63 -39.64 -27.38
N LEU A 14 -1.94 -39.77 -27.62
CA LEU A 14 -2.88 -38.65 -27.58
C LEU A 14 -3.14 -38.17 -26.13
N SER A 15 -3.16 -39.06 -25.14
CA SER A 15 -3.26 -38.66 -23.73
C SER A 15 -1.97 -38.04 -23.19
N LEU A 16 -0.80 -38.45 -23.70
CA LEU A 16 0.49 -37.88 -23.29
C LEU A 16 0.70 -36.45 -23.82
N THR A 17 0.09 -36.12 -24.96
CA THR A 17 0.14 -34.76 -25.55
C THR A 17 -0.80 -33.78 -24.85
N LEU A 18 -1.92 -34.25 -24.27
CA LEU A 18 -2.76 -33.40 -23.41
C LEU A 18 -2.11 -33.08 -22.05
N PHE A 19 -1.23 -33.94 -21.53
CA PHE A 19 -0.50 -33.67 -20.29
C PHE A 19 0.74 -32.79 -20.48
N ALA A 20 1.29 -32.69 -21.70
CA ALA A 20 2.46 -31.87 -21.99
C ALA A 20 2.17 -30.37 -22.12
N ALA A 21 0.91 -29.97 -22.33
CA ALA A 21 0.50 -28.56 -22.33
C ALA A 21 0.18 -28.01 -20.92
N ALA A 22 0.27 -28.86 -19.88
CA ALA A 22 0.01 -28.49 -18.49
C ALA A 22 1.28 -28.45 -17.63
N CYS A 23 2.45 -28.79 -18.20
CA CYS A 23 3.73 -28.44 -17.60
C CYS A 23 4.15 -27.08 -18.13
N GLY A 24 4.23 -26.10 -17.24
CA GLY A 24 4.71 -24.76 -17.53
C GLY A 24 6.05 -24.79 -18.25
N ASP A 25 6.03 -24.33 -19.49
CA ASP A 25 7.19 -23.85 -20.20
C ASP A 25 7.42 -22.42 -19.71
N ASP A 26 8.59 -22.21 -19.09
CA ASP A 26 9.05 -20.96 -18.49
C ASP A 26 9.45 -19.92 -19.56
N ASP A 27 8.78 -19.96 -20.71
CA ASP A 27 8.97 -19.07 -21.85
C ASP A 27 7.66 -18.29 -22.04
N SER A 28 7.26 -17.61 -20.96
CA SER A 28 6.29 -16.53 -21.07
C SER A 28 7.00 -15.39 -21.78
N SER A 29 6.84 -15.30 -23.11
CA SER A 29 6.96 -14.02 -23.79
C SER A 29 5.93 -13.11 -23.12
N ALA A 30 6.38 -12.32 -22.13
CA ALA A 30 5.56 -11.30 -21.52
C ALA A 30 5.01 -10.47 -22.67
N GLY A 31 3.71 -10.61 -22.93
CA GLY A 31 3.04 -9.77 -23.91
C GLY A 31 3.25 -8.33 -23.50
N ASP A 32 3.36 -7.44 -24.49
CA ASP A 32 3.50 -6.00 -24.22
C ASP A 32 2.40 -5.56 -23.24
N ALA A 33 2.76 -4.70 -22.29
CA ALA A 33 1.81 -4.13 -21.35
C ALA A 33 0.68 -3.45 -22.13
N VAL A 34 -0.55 -3.91 -21.90
CA VAL A 34 -1.74 -3.32 -22.52
C VAL A 34 -2.25 -2.23 -21.59
N GLU A 35 -2.24 -0.99 -22.08
CA GLU A 35 -2.76 0.17 -21.35
C GLU A 35 -4.29 0.26 -21.51
N GLY A 36 -5.00 0.40 -20.39
CA GLY A 36 -6.45 0.57 -20.35
C GLY A 36 -7.28 -0.72 -20.43
N GLY A 37 -8.60 -0.56 -20.39
CA GLY A 37 -9.58 -1.64 -20.32
C GLY A 37 -10.29 -1.72 -18.98
N ASP A 38 -11.30 -2.59 -18.90
CA ASP A 38 -12.06 -2.80 -17.67
C ASP A 38 -11.51 -4.02 -16.91
N LEU A 39 -10.98 -3.78 -15.71
CA LEU A 39 -10.65 -4.85 -14.78
C LEU A 39 -11.90 -5.25 -14.00
N ILE A 40 -12.47 -6.42 -14.32
CA ILE A 40 -13.55 -7.00 -13.53
C ILE A 40 -12.93 -7.83 -12.41
N TRP A 41 -13.08 -7.35 -11.18
CA TRP A 41 -12.59 -8.05 -10.00
C TRP A 41 -13.77 -8.48 -9.13
N ALA A 42 -13.81 -9.78 -8.80
CA ALA A 42 -14.85 -10.37 -7.96
C ALA A 42 -14.25 -10.77 -6.62
N HIS A 43 -14.88 -10.31 -5.54
CA HIS A 43 -14.47 -10.62 -4.17
C HIS A 43 -15.67 -11.13 -3.36
N GLU A 44 -15.44 -12.01 -2.39
CA GLU A 44 -16.52 -12.64 -1.61
C GLU A 44 -17.08 -11.73 -0.49
N GLN A 45 -16.35 -10.66 -0.17
CA GLN A 45 -16.66 -9.69 0.87
C GLN A 45 -17.03 -8.33 0.27
N GLU A 46 -17.92 -7.60 0.92
CA GLU A 46 -18.23 -6.20 0.66
C GLU A 46 -17.56 -5.33 1.74
N PRO A 47 -16.87 -4.23 1.37
CA PRO A 47 -16.33 -3.30 2.37
C PRO A 47 -17.50 -2.62 3.11
N PRO A 48 -17.49 -2.51 4.45
CA PRO A 48 -18.51 -1.77 5.19
C PRO A 48 -18.61 -0.31 4.72
N ASP A 49 -17.45 0.32 4.49
CA ASP A 49 -17.25 1.65 3.94
C ASP A 49 -15.80 1.76 3.43
N LEU A 50 -15.41 2.95 2.93
CA LEU A 50 -14.05 3.24 2.48
C LEU A 50 -13.38 4.34 3.31
N HIS A 51 -13.89 4.62 4.51
CA HIS A 51 -13.27 5.56 5.42
C HIS A 51 -12.05 4.90 6.08
N LEU A 52 -10.88 5.52 5.91
CA LEU A 52 -9.60 4.99 6.40
C LEU A 52 -9.63 4.76 7.93
N ASN A 53 -10.41 5.58 8.64
CA ASN A 53 -10.41 5.64 10.09
C ASN A 53 -11.61 4.95 10.75
N ASP A 54 -12.42 4.20 10.00
CA ASP A 54 -13.50 3.41 10.62
C ASP A 54 -12.92 2.10 11.21
N PRO A 55 -13.00 1.86 12.53
CA PRO A 55 -12.49 0.63 13.15
C PRO A 55 -13.21 -0.65 12.69
N ASN A 56 -14.41 -0.54 12.11
CA ASN A 56 -15.11 -1.66 11.49
C ASN A 56 -14.52 -2.03 10.12
N ASN A 57 -13.64 -1.20 9.57
CA ASN A 57 -13.07 -1.39 8.25
C ASN A 57 -11.82 -2.29 8.26
N ASN A 58 -11.98 -3.50 8.78
CA ASN A 58 -10.89 -4.46 9.04
C ASN A 58 -10.86 -5.68 8.08
N LEU A 59 -11.59 -5.60 6.97
CA LEU A 59 -11.68 -6.68 5.98
C LEU A 59 -10.57 -6.57 4.93
N THR A 60 -10.15 -7.72 4.39
CA THR A 60 -9.15 -7.77 3.31
C THR A 60 -9.59 -6.99 2.07
N ILE A 61 -10.89 -7.03 1.73
CA ILE A 61 -11.42 -6.29 0.58
C ILE A 61 -11.23 -4.79 0.72
N THR A 62 -11.37 -4.24 1.92
CA THR A 62 -11.17 -2.81 2.16
C THR A 62 -9.73 -2.45 1.87
N ALA A 63 -8.77 -3.17 2.46
CA ALA A 63 -7.35 -2.87 2.26
C ALA A 63 -7.00 -2.91 0.76
N TRP A 64 -7.48 -3.92 0.03
CA TRP A 64 -7.24 -4.06 -1.39
C TRP A 64 -7.90 -2.98 -2.27
N LEU A 65 -9.05 -2.43 -1.85
CA LEU A 65 -9.68 -1.30 -2.55
C LEU A 65 -8.98 0.03 -2.24
N LEU A 66 -8.45 0.21 -1.03
CA LEU A 66 -7.74 1.42 -0.64
C LEU A 66 -6.34 1.53 -1.25
N GLN A 67 -5.64 0.41 -1.46
CA GLN A 67 -4.29 0.39 -2.05
C GLN A 67 -4.16 1.16 -3.39
N PRO A 68 -5.08 1.04 -4.36
CA PRO A 68 -5.03 1.84 -5.59
C PRO A 68 -5.68 3.23 -5.46
N MET A 69 -6.28 3.56 -4.31
CA MET A 69 -6.96 4.84 -4.09
C MET A 69 -6.11 5.85 -3.30
N LEU A 70 -5.20 5.36 -2.46
CA LEU A 70 -4.36 6.15 -1.59
C LEU A 70 -2.92 5.66 -1.70
N GLU A 71 -2.01 6.58 -1.98
CA GLU A 71 -0.58 6.33 -2.00
C GLU A 71 0.08 6.68 -0.67
N ASP A 72 1.01 5.83 -0.23
CA ASP A 72 1.81 6.02 0.98
C ASP A 72 3.12 6.81 0.66
N LEU A 73 3.82 7.28 1.70
CA LEU A 73 5.16 7.89 1.52
C LEU A 73 6.15 6.91 0.87
N PHE A 74 6.04 5.63 1.22
CA PHE A 74 6.82 4.52 0.67
C PHE A 74 5.89 3.42 0.15
N ALA A 75 6.26 2.81 -0.97
CA ALA A 75 5.65 1.58 -1.45
C ALA A 75 6.51 0.36 -1.13
N VAL A 76 5.91 -0.83 -1.21
CA VAL A 76 6.62 -2.10 -1.16
C VAL A 76 6.62 -2.71 -2.55
N ASN A 77 7.80 -2.88 -3.13
CA ASN A 77 7.94 -3.44 -4.47
C ASN A 77 7.85 -4.97 -4.51
N ALA A 78 7.87 -5.53 -5.72
CA ALA A 78 7.78 -6.98 -5.94
C ALA A 78 8.91 -7.80 -5.27
N ALA A 79 10.03 -7.16 -4.92
CA ALA A 79 11.11 -7.79 -4.18
C ALA A 79 10.92 -7.72 -2.65
N ASN A 80 9.79 -7.19 -2.18
CA ASN A 80 9.51 -6.86 -0.77
C ASN A 80 10.50 -5.86 -0.17
N ALA A 81 11.02 -4.95 -0.99
CA ALA A 81 11.81 -3.82 -0.54
C ALA A 81 10.95 -2.55 -0.52
N TYR A 82 11.21 -1.68 0.46
CA TYR A 82 10.63 -0.34 0.48
C TYR A 82 11.27 0.53 -0.59
N GLU A 83 10.48 1.36 -1.25
CA GLU A 83 10.95 2.39 -2.16
C GLU A 83 10.09 3.66 -2.02
N PRO A 84 10.66 4.85 -2.28
CA PRO A 84 9.93 6.11 -2.29
C PRO A 84 8.75 6.06 -3.28
N GLU A 85 7.54 6.35 -2.79
CA GLU A 85 6.32 6.43 -3.62
C GLU A 85 5.88 7.89 -3.74
N LEU A 86 5.30 8.51 -2.71
CA LEU A 86 5.08 9.96 -2.70
C LEU A 86 6.36 10.77 -2.49
N LEU A 87 7.38 10.16 -1.88
CA LEU A 87 8.68 10.80 -1.66
C LEU A 87 9.51 10.87 -2.94
N ALA A 88 10.27 11.94 -3.10
CA ALA A 88 11.22 12.12 -4.19
C ALA A 88 12.47 11.24 -4.04
N SER A 89 12.84 10.90 -2.80
CA SER A 89 13.98 10.05 -2.46
C SER A 89 13.83 9.46 -1.06
N GLU A 90 14.75 8.57 -0.70
CA GLU A 90 14.97 8.21 0.70
C GLU A 90 15.26 9.48 1.54
N PRO A 91 14.76 9.57 2.78
CA PRO A 91 14.99 10.71 3.65
C PRO A 91 16.43 10.74 4.16
N GLU A 92 16.94 11.95 4.41
CA GLU A 92 18.23 12.12 5.08
C GLU A 92 18.07 12.01 6.59
N LEU A 93 18.87 11.16 7.23
CA LEU A 93 18.82 10.94 8.68
C LEU A 93 19.98 11.64 9.39
N THR A 94 19.66 12.35 10.47
CA THR A 94 20.63 12.99 11.37
C THR A 94 20.46 12.43 12.78
N GLU A 95 21.52 11.83 13.32
CA GLU A 95 21.61 11.52 14.75
C GLU A 95 22.02 12.78 15.52
N ASN A 96 21.22 13.17 16.51
CA ASN A 96 21.44 14.35 17.34
C ASN A 96 22.28 14.01 18.58
N ASP A 97 22.89 15.02 19.19
CA ASP A 97 23.75 14.87 20.38
C ASP A 97 23.02 14.27 21.61
N ASP A 98 21.69 14.44 21.68
CA ASP A 98 20.83 13.89 22.74
C ASP A 98 20.34 12.45 22.47
N GLY A 99 20.76 11.86 21.34
CA GLY A 99 20.37 10.53 20.90
C GLY A 99 19.07 10.48 20.10
N SER A 100 18.37 11.59 19.93
CA SER A 100 17.22 11.65 19.01
C SER A 100 17.68 11.52 17.55
N VAL A 101 16.76 11.13 16.67
CA VAL A 101 17.00 11.03 15.23
C VAL A 101 16.02 11.94 14.51
N THR A 102 16.52 12.79 13.62
CA THR A 102 15.72 13.64 12.75
C THR A 102 15.82 13.14 11.31
N ALA A 103 14.69 12.93 10.66
CA ALA A 103 14.62 12.62 9.23
C ALA A 103 14.09 13.83 8.45
N GLU A 104 14.74 14.17 7.35
CA GLU A 104 14.30 15.17 6.38
C GLU A 104 13.67 14.46 5.17
N PHE A 105 12.41 14.78 4.91
CA PHE A 105 11.61 14.19 3.83
C PHE A 105 11.34 15.21 2.74
N THR A 106 11.35 14.75 1.50
CA THR A 106 10.98 15.54 0.32
C THR A 106 9.94 14.80 -0.50
N LEU A 107 8.77 15.41 -0.73
CA LEU A 107 7.74 14.92 -1.64
C LEU A 107 8.11 15.13 -3.10
N ARG A 108 7.57 14.31 -4.01
CA ARG A 108 7.64 14.55 -5.45
C ARG A 108 6.98 15.89 -5.81
N GLU A 109 7.47 16.54 -6.85
CA GLU A 109 6.84 17.76 -7.37
C GLU A 109 5.52 17.44 -8.08
N GLY A 110 4.54 18.35 -7.94
CA GLY A 110 3.29 18.30 -8.71
C GLY A 110 2.33 17.19 -8.32
N LEU A 111 2.45 16.66 -7.10
CA LEU A 111 1.46 15.75 -6.53
C LEU A 111 0.10 16.43 -6.40
N LYS A 112 -0.96 15.69 -6.71
CA LYS A 112 -2.33 16.21 -6.71
C LYS A 112 -3.29 15.20 -6.13
N TRP A 113 -4.26 15.72 -5.40
CA TRP A 113 -5.46 15.01 -5.05
C TRP A 113 -6.33 14.77 -6.29
N SER A 114 -7.27 13.83 -6.18
CA SER A 114 -8.15 13.44 -7.30
C SER A 114 -9.09 14.57 -7.77
N ASP A 115 -9.32 15.59 -6.96
CA ASP A 115 -10.06 16.82 -7.31
C ASP A 115 -9.18 17.89 -8.00
N GLY A 116 -7.87 17.67 -8.06
CA GLY A 116 -6.88 18.52 -8.70
C GLY A 116 -6.19 19.52 -7.77
N GLU A 117 -6.57 19.58 -6.48
CA GLU A 117 -5.84 20.33 -5.46
C GLU A 117 -4.43 19.76 -5.28
N ASP A 118 -3.48 20.62 -4.88
CA ASP A 118 -2.10 20.19 -4.68
C ASP A 118 -2.01 19.36 -3.38
N LEU A 119 -1.30 18.23 -3.43
CA LEU A 119 -0.98 17.43 -2.25
C LEU A 119 0.37 17.90 -1.72
N THR A 120 0.40 18.32 -0.45
CA THR A 120 1.54 19.00 0.16
C THR A 120 1.99 18.34 1.47
N ALA A 121 3.13 18.78 2.00
CA ALA A 121 3.64 18.37 3.30
C ALA A 121 2.68 18.72 4.46
N ASP A 122 1.85 19.76 4.31
CA ASP A 122 0.79 20.09 5.27
C ASP A 122 -0.29 18.99 5.34
N ASP A 123 -0.60 18.33 4.22
CA ASP A 123 -1.55 17.20 4.20
C ASP A 123 -0.98 15.97 4.90
N VAL A 124 0.33 15.73 4.76
CA VAL A 124 1.06 14.66 5.47
C VAL A 124 1.02 14.94 6.97
N LYS A 125 1.30 16.18 7.38
CA LYS A 125 1.20 16.59 8.78
C LYS A 125 -0.23 16.46 9.31
N PHE A 126 -1.23 16.93 8.57
CA PHE A 126 -2.63 16.80 8.93
C PHE A 126 -3.02 15.34 9.16
N THR A 127 -2.58 14.44 8.27
CA THR A 127 -2.83 13.00 8.41
C THR A 127 -2.17 12.44 9.66
N HIS A 128 -0.92 12.79 9.93
CA HIS A 128 -0.22 12.41 11.16
C HIS A 128 -0.95 12.92 12.41
N ASP A 129 -1.27 14.21 12.47
CA ASP A 129 -1.94 14.84 13.61
C ASP A 129 -3.32 14.19 13.85
N THR A 130 -4.07 13.90 12.79
CA THR A 130 -5.37 13.19 12.86
C THR A 130 -5.21 11.77 13.42
N ILE A 131 -4.13 11.07 13.09
CA ILE A 131 -3.81 9.75 13.65
C ILE A 131 -3.45 9.84 15.14
N MET A 132 -2.79 10.91 15.54
CA MET A 132 -2.36 11.14 16.91
C MET A 132 -3.43 11.74 17.82
N GLU A 133 -4.52 12.29 17.26
CA GLU A 133 -5.65 12.82 18.01
C GLU A 133 -6.38 11.69 18.78
N THR A 134 -6.43 11.81 20.10
CA THR A 134 -7.01 10.76 20.99
C THR A 134 -8.28 11.20 21.71
N ASP A 135 -8.69 12.46 21.52
CA ASP A 135 -9.72 13.17 22.26
C ASP A 135 -10.81 13.78 21.37
N GLY A 136 -11.01 13.24 20.17
CA GLY A 136 -12.17 13.58 19.34
C GLY A 136 -13.49 13.33 20.09
N GLU A 137 -14.52 14.13 19.83
CA GLU A 137 -15.88 13.93 20.34
C GLU A 137 -16.87 13.84 19.16
N ASP A 138 -17.93 13.01 19.26
CA ASP A 138 -19.00 12.94 18.27
C ASP A 138 -19.94 14.16 18.38
N GLU A 139 -20.95 14.26 17.51
CA GLU A 139 -21.95 15.34 17.55
C GLU A 139 -22.72 15.39 18.89
N GLU A 140 -22.72 14.29 19.65
CA GLU A 140 -23.33 14.15 20.96
C GLU A 140 -22.36 14.40 22.14
N GLY A 141 -21.08 14.70 21.87
CA GLY A 141 -20.06 14.96 22.89
C GLY A 141 -19.49 13.69 23.54
N ASN A 142 -19.67 12.51 22.94
CA ASN A 142 -19.02 11.29 23.40
C ASN A 142 -17.62 11.19 22.80
N PRO A 143 -16.62 10.71 23.56
CA PRO A 143 -15.27 10.55 23.05
C PRO A 143 -15.25 9.56 21.87
N VAL A 144 -14.90 10.08 20.70
CA VAL A 144 -14.52 9.35 19.50
C VAL A 144 -13.03 9.13 19.58
N TYR A 145 -12.64 7.90 19.89
CA TYR A 145 -11.26 7.47 19.67
C TYR A 145 -11.07 7.29 18.17
N VAL A 146 -10.84 8.41 17.46
CA VAL A 146 -10.75 8.47 15.98
C VAL A 146 -9.82 7.37 15.50
N LEU A 147 -8.72 7.15 16.20
CA LEU A 147 -7.78 6.07 15.94
C LEU A 147 -7.16 5.56 17.24
N SER A 148 -7.83 4.64 17.94
CA SER A 148 -7.19 3.84 18.99
C SER A 148 -6.17 2.81 18.41
N TYR A 149 -5.35 3.24 17.45
CA TYR A 149 -4.02 2.67 17.21
C TYR A 149 -3.09 2.88 18.40
N SER A 150 -3.53 3.55 19.47
CA SER A 150 -2.95 3.58 20.84
C SER A 150 -2.49 2.19 21.37
N SER A 151 -3.03 1.10 20.81
CA SER A 151 -2.64 -0.28 21.13
C SER A 151 -1.59 -0.91 20.19
N ARG A 152 -1.24 -0.25 19.08
CA ARG A 152 -0.17 -0.59 18.13
C ARG A 152 0.97 0.46 18.13
N SER A 153 0.97 1.37 19.10
CA SER A 153 1.79 2.58 19.26
C SER A 153 3.26 2.38 19.60
N SER A 154 3.91 1.29 19.18
CA SER A 154 5.36 1.25 19.34
C SER A 154 6.00 2.14 18.26
N GLY A 155 6.32 3.40 18.58
CA GLY A 155 7.13 4.29 17.75
C GLY A 155 6.48 5.60 17.30
N TYR A 156 5.16 5.75 17.42
CA TYR A 156 4.51 7.06 17.21
C TYR A 156 4.59 7.94 18.46
N ASP A 157 4.61 7.33 19.64
CA ASP A 157 4.86 7.97 20.92
C ASP A 157 6.28 8.55 21.04
N THR A 158 7.21 8.05 20.21
CA THR A 158 8.58 8.58 20.15
C THR A 158 8.70 9.79 19.23
N VAL A 159 7.70 10.11 18.39
CA VAL A 159 7.73 11.34 17.58
C VAL A 159 7.63 12.54 18.53
N THR A 160 8.69 13.35 18.58
CA THR A 160 8.78 14.53 19.45
C THR A 160 8.56 15.84 18.69
N ASP A 161 8.79 15.84 17.38
CA ASP A 161 8.59 17.01 16.52
C ASP A 161 8.20 16.59 15.10
N PHE A 162 7.26 17.33 14.51
CA PHE A 162 6.90 17.26 13.09
C PHE A 162 6.80 18.69 12.59
N THR A 163 7.75 19.09 11.73
CA THR A 163 7.85 20.45 11.20
C THR A 163 7.75 20.45 9.68
N VAL A 164 6.78 21.20 9.14
CA VAL A 164 6.68 21.48 7.70
C VAL A 164 7.56 22.69 7.38
N THR A 165 8.47 22.54 6.42
CA THR A 165 9.42 23.59 6.02
C THR A 165 9.05 24.23 4.68
N SER A 166 8.38 23.48 3.80
CA SER A 166 7.81 23.96 2.53
C SER A 166 6.67 23.05 2.08
N ASP A 167 5.99 23.38 0.97
CA ASP A 167 4.92 22.56 0.39
C ASP A 167 5.36 21.11 0.11
N THR A 168 6.65 20.88 -0.09
CA THR A 168 7.20 19.55 -0.42
C THR A 168 8.18 19.01 0.63
N GLU A 169 8.55 19.80 1.64
CA GLU A 169 9.60 19.40 2.59
C GLU A 169 9.08 19.45 4.03
N PHE A 170 9.42 18.42 4.79
CA PHE A 170 9.10 18.34 6.21
C PHE A 170 10.14 17.49 6.94
N THR A 171 10.25 17.72 8.25
CA THR A 171 11.13 16.97 9.13
C THR A 171 10.33 16.29 10.23
N VAL A 172 10.72 15.06 10.58
CA VAL A 172 10.17 14.34 11.73
C VAL A 172 11.32 13.95 12.65
N THR A 173 11.17 14.19 13.95
CA THR A 173 12.16 13.83 14.96
C THR A 173 11.59 12.78 15.91
N TRP A 174 12.35 11.71 16.16
CA TRP A 174 12.03 10.69 17.14
C TRP A 174 12.99 10.76 18.33
N SER A 175 12.47 10.57 19.54
CA SER A 175 13.28 10.43 20.75
C SER A 175 14.14 9.16 20.73
N ALA A 176 15.22 9.19 21.50
CA ALA A 176 16.07 8.04 21.79
C ALA A 176 15.34 6.88 22.49
#